data_AF-A0A6C0FY97-F1
#
_entry.id   AF-A0A6C0FY97-F1
#
_cell.length_a   1.000
_cell.length_b   1.000
_cell.length_c   1.000
_cell.angle_alpha   90.00
_cell.angle_beta   90.00
_cell.angle_gamma   90.00
#
_symmetry.space_group_name_H-M   'P 1'
#
loop_
_entity.id
_entity.type
_entity.pdbx_description
1 polymer ?
#
loop_
_entity_poly.entity_id
_entity_poly.type
_entity_poly.pdbx_seq_one_letter_code
_entity_poly.pdbx_strand_id
1 'polypeptide(L)' 'MVVSVRRWLRRVLFVLLLGFFTVTMYGGCRLLAVWIAPDDPYRVPQGHALKVFHASDQQEGENGSIAERLRLFYWYGE' A
#
# COMPACT_ATOMS: atom_id res chain seq x y z
N MET A 1 44.97 -7.18 -13.97
CA MET A 1 43.62 -7.00 -13.36
C MET A 1 43.25 -8.27 -12.59
N VAL A 2 43.62 -8.37 -11.31
CA VAL A 2 43.09 -9.43 -10.45
C VAL A 2 41.70 -8.98 -10.04
N VAL A 3 40.70 -9.47 -10.75
CA VAL A 3 39.29 -9.20 -10.48
C VAL A 3 39.05 -9.53 -9.01
N SER A 4 38.47 -8.59 -8.28
CA SER A 4 38.14 -8.75 -6.86
C SER A 4 36.94 -9.69 -6.70
N VAL A 5 37.11 -10.96 -7.11
CA VAL A 5 36.09 -12.01 -7.11
C VAL A 5 35.40 -12.09 -5.75
N ARG A 6 36.17 -11.96 -4.67
CA ARG A 6 35.68 -11.94 -3.28
C ARG A 6 34.83 -10.70 -2.90
N ARG A 7 34.95 -9.60 -3.64
CA ARG A 7 34.15 -8.37 -3.45
C ARG A 7 32.85 -8.45 -4.25
N TRP A 8 32.90 -9.01 -5.45
CA TRP A 8 31.73 -9.32 -6.26
C TRP A 8 30.87 -10.43 -5.65
N LEU A 9 31.48 -11.47 -5.10
CA LEU A 9 30.74 -12.56 -4.45
C LEU A 9 29.93 -12.07 -3.24
N ARG A 10 30.49 -11.15 -2.45
CA ARG A 10 29.77 -10.50 -1.34
C ARG A 10 28.60 -9.64 -1.83
N ARG A 11 28.76 -8.94 -2.95
CA ARG A 11 27.69 -8.14 -3.57
C ARG A 11 26.56 -9.04 -4.07
N VAL A 12 26.89 -10.14 -4.75
CA VAL A 12 25.89 -11.11 -5.24
C VAL A 12 25.17 -11.78 -4.09
N LEU A 13 25.87 -12.21 -3.04
CA LEU A 13 25.26 -12.76 -1.83
C LEU A 13 24.30 -11.77 -1.18
N PHE A 14 24.69 -10.49 -1.08
CA PHE A 14 23.82 -9.45 -0.55
C PHE A 14 22.56 -9.25 -1.40
N VAL A 15 22.70 -9.20 -2.73
CA VAL A 15 21.56 -9.07 -3.64
C VAL A 15 20.63 -10.29 -3.55
N LEU A 16 21.18 -11.50 -3.43
CA LEU A 16 20.40 -12.71 -3.20
C LEU A 16 19.65 -12.66 -1.87
N LEU A 17 20.32 -12.26 -0.79
CA LEU A 17 19.72 -12.14 0.53
C LEU A 17 18.59 -11.11 0.53
N LEU A 18 18.83 -9.95 -0.10
CA LEU A 18 17.84 -8.90 -0.26
C LEU A 18 16.63 -9.44 -1.03
N GLY A 19 16.85 -10.06 -2.19
CA GLY A 19 15.79 -10.63 -3.02
C GLY A 19 14.99 -11.71 -2.27
N PHE A 20 15.65 -12.58 -1.52
CA PHE A 20 15.00 -13.57 -0.67
C PHE A 20 14.09 -12.90 0.36
N PHE A 21 14.57 -11.85 1.03
CA PHE A 21 13.78 -11.10 2.01
C PHE A 21 12.60 -10.38 1.35
N THR A 22 12.78 -9.78 0.19
CA THR A 22 11.72 -9.10 -0.57
C THR A 22 10.62 -10.08 -0.97
N VAL A 23 10.97 -11.24 -1.51
CA VAL A 23 10.00 -12.28 -1.90
C VAL A 23 9.25 -12.80 -0.67
N THR A 24 9.96 -13.02 0.44
CA THR A 24 9.34 -13.46 1.70
C THR A 24 8.35 -12.42 2.23
N MET A 25 8.73 -11.15 2.24
CA MET A 25 7.88 -10.06 2.72
C MET A 25 6.63 -9.90 1.82
N TYR A 26 6.82 -9.89 0.50
CA TYR A 26 5.73 -9.79 -0.45
C TYR A 26 4.77 -10.99 -0.35
N GLY A 27 5.32 -12.21 -0.25
CA GLY A 27 4.53 -13.42 -0.05
C GLY A 27 3.74 -13.38 1.26
N GLY A 28 4.36 -12.91 2.36
CA GLY A 28 3.70 -12.72 3.64
C GLY A 28 2.55 -11.71 3.57
N CYS A 29 2.78 -10.53 2.97
CA CYS A 29 1.73 -9.54 2.73
C CYS A 29 0.59 -10.10 1.86
N ARG A 30 0.91 -10.89 0.83
CA ARG A 30 -0.11 -11.53 -0.02
C ARG A 30 -0.94 -12.55 0.75
N LEU A 31 -0.31 -13.36 1.60
CA LEU A 31 -1.02 -14.30 2.47
C LEU A 31 -1.96 -13.54 3.42
N LEU A 32 -1.47 -12.49 4.08
CA LEU A 32 -2.30 -11.64 4.94
C LEU A 32 -3.44 -10.98 4.17
N ALA A 33 -3.20 -10.52 2.95
CA ALA A 33 -4.23 -9.93 2.10
C ALA A 33 -5.32 -10.95 1.74
N VAL A 34 -4.97 -12.20 1.43
CA VAL A 34 -5.95 -13.26 1.19
C VAL A 34 -6.71 -13.61 2.47
N TRP A 35 -6.04 -13.61 3.62
CA TRP A 35 -6.69 -13.85 4.91
C TRP A 35 -7.68 -12.74 5.32
N ILE A 36 -7.40 -11.50 4.96
CA ILE A 36 -8.23 -10.33 5.28
C ILE A 36 -9.28 -10.05 4.20
N ALA A 37 -9.04 -10.52 2.96
CA ALA A 37 -9.93 -10.26 1.85
C ALA A 37 -11.33 -10.85 2.15
N PRO A 38 -12.39 -10.05 2.04
CA PRO A 38 -13.74 -10.56 2.20
C PRO A 38 -14.05 -11.58 1.09
N ASP A 39 -14.53 -12.76 1.48
CA ASP A 39 -14.87 -13.86 0.56
C ASP A 39 -15.87 -13.45 -0.53
N ASP A 40 -16.73 -12.46 -0.27
CA ASP A 40 -17.64 -11.87 -1.24
C ASP A 40 -17.39 -10.36 -1.41
N PRO A 41 -16.60 -9.92 -2.41
CA PRO A 41 -16.37 -8.50 -2.67
C PRO A 41 -17.62 -7.74 -3.13
N TYR A 42 -18.69 -8.46 -3.52
CA TYR A 42 -19.98 -7.89 -3.96
C TYR A 42 -21.14 -8.22 -3.02
N ARG A 43 -20.88 -8.82 -1.85
CA ARG A 43 -21.97 -9.07 -0.87
C ARG A 43 -22.48 -7.74 -0.35
N VAL A 44 -23.80 -7.60 -0.39
CA VAL A 44 -24.50 -6.44 0.19
C VAL A 44 -24.08 -6.32 1.64
N PRO A 45 -23.52 -5.18 2.08
CA PRO A 45 -22.97 -5.03 3.43
C PRO A 45 -24.05 -5.36 4.45
N GLN A 46 -23.83 -6.42 5.23
CA GLN A 46 -24.75 -6.81 6.29
C GLN A 46 -24.40 -6.05 7.55
N GLY A 47 -24.94 -4.84 7.64
CA GLY A 47 -24.83 -3.97 8.80
C GLY A 47 -25.64 -2.71 8.57
N HIS A 48 -26.20 -2.12 9.62
CA HIS A 48 -26.87 -0.81 9.59
C HIS A 48 -25.89 0.36 9.34
N ALA A 49 -24.76 0.10 8.67
CA ALA A 49 -23.85 1.13 8.20
C ALA A 49 -24.47 1.74 6.94
N LEU A 50 -25.43 2.64 7.15
CA LEU A 50 -25.82 3.60 6.11
C LEU A 50 -24.55 4.36 5.71
N LYS A 51 -24.19 4.30 4.43
CA LYS A 51 -23.23 5.22 3.84
C LYS A 51 -23.86 6.61 3.88
N VAL A 52 -23.68 7.32 4.99
CA VAL A 52 -24.15 8.68 5.17
C VAL A 52 -23.25 9.55 4.30
N PHE A 53 -23.71 9.84 3.09
CA PHE A 53 -23.16 10.94 2.31
C PHE A 53 -23.53 12.21 3.08
N HIS A 54 -22.55 12.77 3.79
CA HIS A 54 -22.69 14.09 4.38
C HIS A 54 -22.79 15.09 3.23
N ALA A 55 -24.00 15.60 2.98
CA ALA A 55 -24.25 16.61 1.95
C ALA A 55 -23.51 17.95 2.18
N SER A 56 -22.75 18.06 3.27
CA SER A 56 -21.79 19.15 3.50
C SER A 56 -20.60 19.10 2.53
N ASP A 57 -20.20 17.94 2.00
CA ASP A 57 -19.11 17.85 1.01
C ASP A 57 -19.48 18.43 -0.36
N GLN A 58 -20.78 18.64 -0.65
CA GLN A 58 -21.20 19.21 -1.93
C GLN A 58 -21.13 20.75 -1.93
N GLN A 59 -20.94 21.41 -0.78
CA GLN A 59 -20.76 22.86 -0.69
C GLN A 59 -19.32 23.32 -0.38
N GLU A 60 -18.40 22.42 -0.01
CA GLU A 60 -16.99 22.77 0.22
C GLU A 60 -16.13 22.75 -1.05
N GLY A 61 -16.76 22.61 -2.23
CA GLY A 61 -16.13 22.65 -3.54
C GLY A 61 -15.55 24.01 -3.98
N GLU A 62 -15.67 25.07 -3.17
CA GLU A 62 -15.13 26.40 -3.54
C GLU A 62 -14.15 27.03 -2.55
N ASN A 63 -14.03 26.56 -1.30
CA ASN A 63 -13.25 27.27 -0.26
C ASN A 63 -12.30 26.41 0.60
N GLY A 64 -12.11 25.12 0.28
CA GLY A 64 -11.11 24.29 0.94
C GLY A 64 -9.68 24.75 0.59
N SER A 65 -8.94 25.26 1.58
CA SER A 65 -7.55 25.70 1.42
C SER A 65 -6.72 24.64 0.69
N ILE A 66 -5.92 25.05 -0.30
CA ILE A 66 -5.01 24.19 -1.07
C ILE A 66 -4.18 23.25 -0.18
N ALA A 67 -3.82 23.70 1.03
CA ALA A 67 -3.10 22.91 2.02
C ALA A 67 -3.84 21.63 2.46
N GLU A 68 -5.17 21.67 2.56
CA GLU A 68 -6.01 20.55 2.96
C GLU A 68 -6.06 19.48 1.87
N ARG A 69 -6.09 19.93 0.61
CA ARG A 69 -6.00 19.06 -0.56
C ARG A 69 -4.63 18.40 -0.69
N LEU A 70 -3.54 19.14 -0.43
CA LEU A 70 -2.19 18.58 -0.37
C LEU A 70 -2.03 17.56 0.76
N ARG A 71 -2.65 17.80 1.92
CA ARG A 71 -2.64 16.88 3.04
C ARG A 71 -3.36 15.58 2.70
N LEU A 72 -4.55 15.66 2.09
CA LEU A 72 -5.29 14.47 1.65
C LEU A 72 -4.51 13.66 0.61
N PHE A 73 -3.90 14.34 -0.38
CA PHE A 73 -3.03 13.70 -1.37
C PHE A 73 -1.88 12.92 -0.71
N TYR A 74 -1.18 13.54 0.25
CA TYR A 74 -0.07 12.87 0.95
C TYR A 74 -0.51 11.71 1.86
N TRP A 75 -1.76 11.73 2.35
CA TRP A 75 -2.23 10.75 3.33
C TRP A 75 -2.91 9.54 2.69
N TYR A 76 -3.73 9.79 1.66
CA TYR A 76 -4.51 8.75 0.98
C TYR A 76 -3.85 8.26 -0.31
N GLY A 77 -2.94 9.05 -0.90
CA GLY A 77 -2.11 8.61 -2.02
C GLY A 77 -2.86 8.34 -3.31
N GLU A 78 -3.86 9.15 -3.66
CA GLU A 78 -4.36 9.22 -5.05
C GLU A 78 -3.31 9.79 -6.01
#